data_AF-A0A8R7TRD8-F1
#
_entry.id   AF-A0A8R7TRD8-F1
#
_cell.length_a   1.000
_cell.length_b   1.000
_cell.length_c   1.000
_cell.angle_alpha   90.00
_cell.angle_beta   90.00
_cell.angle_gamma   90.00
#
_symmetry.space_group_name_H-M   'P 1'
#
loop_
_entity.id
_entity.type
_entity.pdbx_description
1 polymer ?
#
loop_
_entity_poly.entity_id
_entity_poly.type
_entity_poly.pdbx_seq_one_letter_code
_entity_poly.pdbx_strand_id
1 'polypeptide(L)'
;MWMDMIFTSGFSSVLLNGVPGKHFLCKRGVRQGDPFSPLLFVLAADLRQSILNQAMVSGLISKPLELHTCPDFPVIQYADDTVLIMPACSVQLEQLKSLMMHFFAYTGLRINFDKSAMISINTPDQKMQLLANNLGCSIGTLPFTYLGLPLSLLKPKLEDFAPIIKRIDRRLAGCFTSLSYGDKLTLIQSVFTSLPTFFMSTRA
;
A
#
# COMPACT_ATOMS: atom_id res chain seq x y z
N MET A 1 6.61 16.29 -22.18
CA MET A 1 6.78 17.77 -22.11
C MET A 1 6.55 18.31 -20.70
N TRP A 2 5.46 18.00 -19.99
CA TRP A 2 5.25 18.49 -18.61
C TRP A 2 5.96 17.67 -17.53
N MET A 3 6.00 16.33 -17.63
CA MET A 3 6.70 15.48 -16.65
C MET A 3 8.20 15.78 -16.62
N ASP A 4 8.81 15.98 -17.79
CA ASP A 4 10.22 16.33 -17.91
C ASP A 4 10.51 17.67 -17.21
N MET A 5 9.64 18.67 -17.34
CA MET A 5 9.76 19.92 -16.60
C MET A 5 9.64 19.74 -15.08
N ILE A 6 8.76 18.87 -14.58
CA ILE A 6 8.64 18.58 -13.14
C ILE A 6 9.90 17.90 -12.60
N PHE A 7 10.43 16.91 -13.32
CA PHE A 7 11.61 16.16 -12.88
C PHE A 7 12.93 16.94 -13.04
N THR A 8 13.02 17.87 -13.98
CA THR A 8 14.25 18.65 -14.23
C THR A 8 14.31 19.99 -13.49
N SER A 9 13.18 20.53 -13.01
CA SER A 9 13.14 21.83 -12.31
C SER A 9 13.22 21.74 -10.77
N GLY A 10 13.19 20.53 -10.20
CA GLY A 10 13.19 20.34 -8.75
C GLY A 10 14.55 20.62 -8.11
N PHE A 11 14.65 21.64 -7.26
CA PHE A 11 15.81 21.87 -6.38
C PHE A 11 15.40 21.69 -4.92
N SER A 12 16.32 21.17 -4.10
CA SER A 12 16.16 21.07 -2.64
C SER A 12 17.37 21.66 -1.93
N SER A 13 17.20 22.01 -0.66
CA SER A 13 18.29 22.42 0.23
C SER A 13 18.07 21.75 1.59
N VAL A 14 19.17 21.42 2.28
CA VAL A 14 19.11 20.92 3.66
C VAL A 14 19.06 22.12 4.59
N LEU A 15 18.04 22.21 5.44
CA LEU A 15 18.02 23.20 6.52
C LEU A 15 18.82 22.67 7.71
N LEU A 16 19.83 23.43 8.12
CA LEU A 16 20.60 23.17 9.34
C LEU A 16 20.34 24.31 10.32
N ASN A 17 19.72 24.01 11.46
CA ASN A 17 19.30 25.01 12.46
C ASN A 17 18.45 26.16 11.86
N GLY A 18 17.56 25.84 10.91
CA GLY A 18 16.71 26.82 10.25
C GLY A 18 17.41 27.64 9.15
N VAL A 19 18.71 27.44 8.92
CA VAL A 19 19.45 28.08 7.83
C VAL A 19 19.51 27.12 6.64
N PRO A 20 18.95 27.49 5.47
CA PRO A 20 19.05 26.67 4.28
C PRO A 20 20.50 26.62 3.77
N GLY A 21 21.01 25.40 3.57
CA GLY A 21 22.29 25.15 2.94
C GLY A 21 22.26 25.31 1.42
N LYS A 22 23.31 24.84 0.74
CA LYS A 22 23.41 24.90 -0.73
C LYS A 22 22.28 24.12 -1.40
N HIS A 23 21.75 24.68 -2.49
CA HIS A 23 20.79 24.00 -3.33
C HIS A 23 21.46 22.85 -4.09
N PHE A 24 20.75 21.73 -4.19
CA PHE A 24 21.10 20.60 -5.04
C PHE A 24 19.90 20.20 -5.90
N LEU A 25 20.19 19.70 -7.09
CA LEU A 25 19.16 19.25 -8.04
C LEU A 25 18.59 17.90 -7.59
N CYS A 26 17.26 17.81 -7.53
CA CYS A 26 16.55 16.57 -7.28
C CYS A 26 16.53 15.71 -8.54
N LYS A 27 17.45 14.74 -8.65
CA LYS A 27 17.52 13.84 -9.81
C LYS A 27 16.47 12.72 -9.82
N ARG A 28 15.90 12.40 -8.65
CA ARG A 28 14.95 11.30 -8.45
C ARG A 28 13.91 11.68 -7.41
N GLY A 29 12.74 11.07 -7.55
CA GLY A 29 11.63 11.26 -6.63
C GLY A 29 10.76 12.47 -6.99
N VAL A 30 9.58 12.50 -6.38
CA VAL A 30 8.62 13.60 -6.49
C VAL A 30 8.54 14.31 -5.16
N ARG A 31 8.25 15.61 -5.16
CA ARG A 31 8.21 16.39 -3.93
C ARG A 31 6.98 16.00 -3.11
N GLN A 32 7.19 15.69 -1.83
CA GLN A 32 6.08 15.45 -0.90
C GLN A 32 5.31 16.77 -0.69
N GLY A 33 3.99 16.72 -0.85
CA GLY A 33 3.12 17.90 -0.81
C GLY A 33 3.00 18.64 -2.15
N ASP A 34 3.63 18.15 -3.22
CA ASP A 34 3.36 18.63 -4.58
C ASP A 34 1.99 18.08 -5.05
N PRO A 35 1.07 18.95 -5.53
CA PRO A 35 -0.24 18.54 -6.01
C PRO A 35 -0.21 17.53 -7.18
N PHE A 36 0.89 17.42 -7.93
CA PHE A 36 1.02 16.48 -9.05
C PHE A 36 1.59 15.11 -8.65
N SER A 37 2.26 15.01 -7.50
CA SER A 37 2.81 13.74 -7.00
C SER A 37 1.77 12.62 -6.94
N PRO A 38 0.54 12.82 -6.42
CA PRO A 38 -0.48 11.77 -6.39
C PRO A 38 -0.84 11.23 -7.78
N LEU A 39 -0.91 12.10 -8.79
CA LEU A 39 -1.24 11.68 -10.16
C LEU A 39 -0.15 10.77 -10.74
N LEU A 40 1.12 11.06 -10.45
CA LEU A 40 2.24 10.21 -10.89
C LEU A 40 2.19 8.82 -10.25
N PHE A 41 1.77 8.72 -8.97
CA PHE A 41 1.55 7.42 -8.33
C PHE A 41 0.38 6.65 -8.97
N VAL A 42 -0.71 7.32 -9.32
CA VAL A 42 -1.84 6.70 -10.04
C VAL A 42 -1.41 6.16 -11.40
N LEU A 43 -0.61 6.92 -12.16
CA LEU A 43 -0.07 6.46 -13.45
C LEU A 43 0.86 5.25 -13.29
N ALA A 44 1.70 5.23 -12.26
CA ALA A 44 2.56 4.09 -11.98
C ALA A 44 1.76 2.84 -11.55
N ALA A 45 0.70 3.03 -10.78
CA ALA A 45 -0.25 1.99 -10.39
C ALA A 45 -0.96 1.40 -11.63
N ASP A 46 -1.50 2.25 -12.49
CA ASP A 46 -2.18 1.87 -13.75
C ASP A 46 -1.24 1.12 -14.71
N LEU A 47 0.02 1.57 -14.84
CA LEU A 47 1.04 0.86 -15.61
C LEU A 47 1.31 -0.54 -15.03
N ARG A 48 1.39 -0.68 -13.70
CA ARG A 48 1.61 -1.98 -13.04
C ARG A 48 0.43 -2.92 -13.30
N GLN A 49 -0.81 -2.41 -13.19
CA GLN A 49 -2.02 -3.16 -13.51
C GLN A 49 -2.01 -3.64 -14.97
N SER A 50 -1.65 -2.75 -15.90
CA SER A 50 -1.58 -3.05 -17.33
C SER A 50 -0.56 -4.15 -17.66
N ILE A 51 0.63 -4.10 -17.06
CA ILE A 51 1.67 -5.13 -17.23
C ILE A 51 1.17 -6.50 -16.75
N LEU A 52 0.51 -6.56 -15.59
CA LEU A 52 -0.02 -7.81 -15.03
C LEU A 52 -1.18 -8.35 -15.87
N ASN A 53 -2.08 -7.48 -16.32
CA ASN A 53 -3.16 -7.85 -17.24
C ASN A 53 -2.62 -8.42 -18.54
N GLN A 54 -1.61 -7.79 -19.13
CA GLN A 54 -0.98 -8.28 -20.36
C GLN A 54 -0.29 -9.64 -20.15
N ALA A 55 0.41 -9.82 -19.04
CA ALA A 55 1.02 -11.10 -18.69
C ALA A 55 -0.03 -12.20 -18.50
N MET A 56 -1.18 -11.87 -17.93
CA MET A 56 -2.31 -12.78 -17.78
C MET A 56 -2.93 -13.17 -19.12
N VAL A 57 -3.18 -12.20 -20.01
CA VAL A 57 -3.68 -12.46 -21.37
C VAL A 57 -2.69 -13.32 -22.17
N SER A 58 -1.39 -13.14 -21.93
CA SER A 58 -0.33 -13.92 -22.58
C SER A 58 -0.12 -15.31 -21.94
N GLY A 59 -0.88 -15.67 -20.90
CA GLY A 59 -0.78 -16.96 -20.22
C GLY A 59 0.45 -17.14 -19.32
N LEU A 60 1.19 -16.07 -19.03
CA LEU A 60 2.38 -16.12 -18.15
C LEU A 60 2.01 -16.26 -16.67
N ILE A 61 0.89 -15.65 -16.28
CA ILE A 61 0.31 -15.72 -14.95
C ILE A 61 -1.20 -15.97 -15.07
N SER A 62 -1.82 -16.54 -14.05
CA SER A 62 -3.26 -16.79 -14.03
C SER A 62 -3.90 -16.20 -12.79
N LYS A 63 -5.22 -15.97 -12.86
CA LYS A 63 -5.96 -15.55 -11.68
C LYS A 63 -6.03 -16.68 -10.66
N PRO A 64 -6.08 -16.37 -9.37
CA PRO A 64 -6.35 -17.34 -8.31
C PRO A 64 -7.79 -17.87 -8.34
N LEU A 65 -8.72 -17.08 -8.90
CA LEU A 65 -10.15 -17.38 -8.98
C LEU A 65 -10.70 -16.93 -10.34
N GLU A 66 -11.54 -17.75 -10.96
CA GLU A 66 -12.25 -17.40 -12.20
C GLU A 66 -13.51 -16.59 -11.85
N LEU A 67 -13.35 -15.27 -11.75
CA LEU A 67 -14.46 -14.33 -11.57
C LEU A 67 -14.77 -13.65 -12.91
N HIS A 68 -16.00 -13.85 -13.41
CA HIS A 68 -16.48 -13.19 -14.63
C HIS A 68 -16.76 -11.69 -14.43
N THR A 69 -16.93 -11.24 -13.19
CA THR A 69 -17.25 -9.84 -12.86
C THR A 69 -16.03 -8.91 -12.86
N CYS A 70 -14.82 -9.46 -12.80
CA CYS A 70 -13.59 -8.68 -12.77
C CYS A 70 -12.59 -9.27 -13.77
N PRO A 71 -12.51 -8.74 -15.01
CA PRO A 71 -11.66 -9.29 -16.06
C PRO A 71 -10.17 -9.04 -15.81
N ASP A 72 -9.81 -8.13 -14.92
CA ASP A 72 -8.43 -7.78 -14.60
C ASP A 72 -7.77 -8.75 -13.60
N PHE A 73 -6.44 -8.71 -13.57
CA PHE A 73 -5.64 -9.39 -12.56
C PHE A 73 -5.90 -8.75 -11.18
N PRO A 74 -6.10 -9.53 -10.10
CA PRO A 74 -6.54 -9.00 -8.81
C PRO A 74 -5.39 -8.32 -8.06
N VAL A 75 -5.28 -7.00 -8.27
CA VAL A 75 -4.34 -6.13 -7.56
C VAL A 75 -5.10 -5.10 -6.75
N ILE A 76 -4.66 -4.87 -5.52
CA ILE A 76 -5.16 -3.78 -4.67
C ILE A 76 -3.97 -2.85 -4.43
N GLN A 77 -4.12 -1.57 -4.77
CA GLN A 77 -3.02 -0.60 -4.73
C GLN A 77 -3.45 0.69 -4.04
N TYR A 78 -2.59 1.19 -3.16
CA TYR A 78 -2.72 2.50 -2.56
C TYR A 78 -1.33 3.11 -2.39
N ALA A 79 -1.00 4.11 -3.21
CA ALA A 79 0.34 4.69 -3.29
C ALA A 79 1.44 3.61 -3.46
N ASP A 80 2.27 3.40 -2.44
CA ASP A 80 3.34 2.41 -2.40
C ASP A 80 2.92 1.05 -1.81
N ASP A 81 1.78 0.99 -1.11
CA ASP A 81 1.23 -0.26 -0.58
C ASP A 81 0.49 -1.02 -1.69
N THR A 82 0.95 -2.23 -2.00
CA THR A 82 0.36 -3.08 -3.06
C THR A 82 0.16 -4.50 -2.55
N VAL A 83 -1.05 -5.03 -2.74
CA VAL A 83 -1.42 -6.43 -2.47
C VAL A 83 -1.74 -7.11 -3.79
N LEU A 84 -1.10 -8.26 -4.01
CA LEU A 84 -1.29 -9.11 -5.17
C LEU A 84 -1.86 -10.45 -4.71
N ILE A 85 -2.93 -10.92 -5.35
CA ILE A 85 -3.48 -12.25 -5.09
C ILE A 85 -3.18 -13.14 -6.28
N MET A 86 -2.49 -14.24 -6.07
CA MET A 86 -2.08 -15.14 -7.16
C MET A 86 -2.05 -16.60 -6.70
N PRO A 87 -2.13 -17.56 -7.65
CA PRO A 87 -1.92 -18.97 -7.34
C PRO A 87 -0.55 -19.22 -6.70
N ALA A 88 -0.50 -20.10 -5.71
CA ALA A 88 0.75 -20.57 -5.12
C ALA A 88 1.51 -21.47 -6.11
N CYS A 89 2.18 -20.86 -7.09
CA CYS A 89 2.92 -21.53 -8.16
C CYS A 89 4.29 -20.88 -8.34
N SER A 90 5.37 -21.67 -8.28
CA SER A 90 6.75 -21.16 -8.41
C SER A 90 7.00 -20.51 -9.77
N VAL A 91 6.52 -21.13 -10.84
CA VAL A 91 6.69 -20.63 -12.21
C VAL A 91 6.03 -19.26 -12.36
N GLN A 92 4.79 -19.10 -11.90
CA GLN A 92 4.10 -17.80 -11.97
C GLN A 92 4.78 -16.74 -11.08
N LEU A 93 5.33 -17.15 -9.94
CA LEU A 93 6.04 -16.26 -9.03
C LEU A 93 7.36 -15.75 -9.63
N GLU A 94 8.08 -16.60 -10.37
CA GLU A 94 9.26 -16.20 -11.13
C GLU A 94 8.90 -15.23 -12.25
N GLN A 95 7.79 -15.47 -12.96
CA GLN A 95 7.27 -14.52 -13.95
C GLN A 95 6.92 -13.19 -13.31
N LEU A 96 6.23 -13.19 -12.16
CA LEU A 96 5.93 -11.97 -11.41
C LEU A 96 7.21 -11.21 -11.06
N LYS A 97 8.22 -11.89 -10.50
CA LYS A 97 9.51 -11.27 -10.15
C LYS A 97 10.18 -10.63 -11.37
N SER A 98 10.16 -11.32 -12.52
CA SER A 98 10.66 -10.79 -13.79
C SER A 98 9.89 -9.54 -14.21
N LEU A 99 8.56 -9.57 -14.23
CA LEU A 99 7.71 -8.41 -14.60
C LEU A 99 7.97 -7.21 -13.69
N MET A 100 8.16 -7.45 -12.39
CA MET A 100 8.48 -6.42 -11.41
C MET A 100 9.87 -5.79 -11.63
N MET A 101 10.85 -6.59 -12.07
CA MET A 101 12.18 -6.08 -12.47
C MET A 101 12.11 -5.23 -13.73
N HIS A 102 11.29 -5.61 -14.72
CA HIS A 102 11.04 -4.79 -15.91
C HIS A 102 10.34 -3.48 -15.54
N PHE A 103 9.31 -3.54 -14.70
CA PHE A 103 8.63 -2.36 -14.17
C PHE A 103 9.61 -1.40 -13.49
N PHE A 104 10.54 -1.92 -12.66
CA PHE A 104 11.60 -1.12 -12.07
C PHE A 104 12.53 -0.50 -13.13
N ALA A 105 12.93 -1.25 -14.16
CA ALA A 105 13.80 -0.73 -15.21
C ALA A 105 13.15 0.45 -15.98
N TYR A 106 11.83 0.41 -16.21
CA TYR A 106 11.12 1.48 -16.92
C TYR A 106 10.74 2.67 -16.03
N THR A 107 10.36 2.42 -14.77
CA THR A 107 9.82 3.47 -13.89
C THR A 107 10.82 4.00 -12.87
N GLY A 108 11.89 3.26 -12.60
CA GLY A 108 12.79 3.50 -11.47
C GLY A 108 12.20 3.16 -10.10
N LEU A 109 10.96 2.64 -10.02
CA LEU A 109 10.29 2.29 -8.78
C LEU A 109 10.66 0.86 -8.36
N ARG A 110 11.52 0.75 -7.35
CA ARG A 110 12.02 -0.54 -6.86
C ARG A 110 11.06 -1.14 -5.84
N ILE A 111 10.67 -2.39 -6.06
CA ILE A 111 9.94 -3.16 -5.06
C ILE A 111 10.89 -3.58 -3.93
N ASN A 112 10.44 -3.37 -2.70
CA ASN A 112 11.17 -3.74 -1.50
C ASN A 112 10.70 -5.13 -1.03
N PHE A 113 11.36 -6.18 -1.52
CA PHE A 113 11.02 -7.56 -1.13
C PHE A 113 11.30 -7.84 0.35
N ASP A 114 12.28 -7.16 0.97
CA ASP A 114 12.59 -7.30 2.39
C ASP A 114 11.44 -6.79 3.30
N LYS A 115 10.71 -5.77 2.84
CA LYS A 115 9.49 -5.26 3.49
C LYS A 115 8.21 -5.97 3.01
N SER A 116 8.33 -6.81 1.99
CA SER A 116 7.19 -7.57 1.47
C SER A 116 7.01 -8.84 2.29
N ALA A 117 5.76 -9.27 2.41
CA ALA A 117 5.40 -10.53 3.04
C ALA A 117 4.48 -11.33 2.13
N MET A 118 4.68 -12.64 2.07
CA MET A 118 3.75 -13.56 1.45
C MET A 118 2.92 -14.25 2.52
N ILE A 119 1.61 -14.31 2.28
CA ILE A 119 0.63 -14.83 3.22
C ILE A 119 -0.04 -16.03 2.55
N SER A 120 -0.01 -17.18 3.21
CA SER A 120 -0.61 -18.40 2.68
C SER A 120 -2.13 -18.35 2.79
N ILE A 121 -2.80 -18.75 1.71
CA ILE A 121 -4.22 -19.06 1.70
C ILE A 121 -4.32 -20.52 1.24
N ASN A 122 -4.70 -21.41 2.15
CA ASN A 122 -4.86 -22.84 1.88
C ASN A 122 -3.64 -23.48 1.17
N THR A 123 -2.42 -23.13 1.59
CA THR A 123 -1.17 -23.62 1.00
C THR A 123 -0.30 -24.26 2.09
N PRO A 124 0.28 -25.46 1.89
CA PRO A 124 1.14 -26.11 2.87
C PRO A 124 2.40 -25.29 3.19
N ASP A 125 2.84 -25.32 4.46
CA ASP A 125 3.96 -24.51 4.95
C ASP A 125 5.27 -24.77 4.20
N GLN A 126 5.56 -26.03 3.86
CA GLN A 126 6.76 -26.39 3.08
C GLN A 126 6.78 -25.69 1.72
N LYS A 127 5.64 -25.68 1.01
CA LYS A 127 5.50 -25.01 -0.28
C LYS A 127 5.62 -23.50 -0.11
N MET A 128 5.02 -22.95 0.95
CA MET A 128 5.08 -21.54 1.27
C MET A 128 6.52 -21.07 1.53
N GLN A 129 7.32 -21.85 2.27
CA GLN A 129 8.74 -21.57 2.49
C GLN A 129 9.55 -21.53 1.19
N LEU A 130 9.33 -22.49 0.29
CA LEU A 130 9.98 -22.51 -1.02
C LEU A 130 9.64 -21.26 -1.83
N LEU A 131 8.37 -20.87 -1.88
CA LEU A 131 7.91 -19.69 -2.62
C LEU A 131 8.48 -18.39 -2.03
N ALA A 132 8.46 -18.24 -0.71
CA ALA A 132 9.02 -17.08 -0.02
C ALA A 132 10.53 -16.92 -0.27
N ASN A 133 11.28 -18.03 -0.21
CA ASN A 133 12.71 -18.04 -0.51
C ASN A 133 13.02 -17.67 -1.97
N ASN A 134 12.22 -18.19 -2.92
CA ASN A 134 12.40 -17.87 -4.34
C ASN A 134 12.13 -16.37 -4.64
N LEU A 135 11.09 -15.80 -4.02
CA LEU A 135 10.79 -14.38 -4.18
C LEU A 135 11.82 -13.52 -3.44
N GLY A 136 12.26 -13.96 -2.26
CA GLY A 136 13.13 -13.22 -1.34
C GLY A 136 12.35 -12.35 -0.37
N CYS A 137 11.19 -12.84 0.11
CA CYS A 137 10.32 -12.11 1.04
C CYS A 137 10.07 -12.90 2.32
N SER A 138 9.54 -12.22 3.34
CA SER A 138 9.16 -12.87 4.60
C SER A 138 7.82 -13.62 4.47
N ILE A 139 7.60 -14.61 5.35
CA ILE A 139 6.29 -15.25 5.48
C ILE A 139 5.51 -14.51 6.55
N GLY A 140 4.34 -13.99 6.17
CA GLY A 140 3.40 -13.35 7.08
C GLY A 140 2.29 -14.29 7.53
N THR A 141 1.48 -13.82 8.48
CA THR A 141 0.30 -14.52 8.99
C THR A 141 -0.93 -13.64 8.89
N LEU A 142 -2.11 -14.27 8.76
CA LEU A 142 -3.38 -13.58 8.94
C LEU A 142 -3.79 -13.56 10.42
N PRO A 143 -4.47 -12.49 10.88
CA PRO A 143 -4.74 -11.25 10.16
C PRO A 143 -3.50 -10.35 10.06
N PHE A 144 -3.41 -9.53 9.00
CA PHE A 144 -2.36 -8.51 8.85
C PHE A 144 -2.97 -7.13 8.65
N THR A 145 -2.19 -6.07 8.91
CA THR A 145 -2.67 -4.69 8.77
C THR A 145 -2.36 -4.15 7.37
N TYR A 146 -3.37 -3.67 6.66
CA TYR A 146 -3.25 -2.94 5.39
C TYR A 146 -3.99 -1.60 5.53
N LEU A 147 -3.29 -0.49 5.26
CA LEU A 147 -3.83 0.88 5.42
C LEU A 147 -4.45 1.16 6.81
N GLY A 148 -3.91 0.52 7.85
CA GLY A 148 -4.40 0.65 9.23
C GLY A 148 -5.64 -0.19 9.56
N LEU A 149 -6.04 -1.11 8.66
CA LEU A 149 -7.18 -2.01 8.84
C LEU A 149 -6.70 -3.47 8.90
N PRO A 150 -7.15 -4.28 9.87
CA PRO A 150 -6.89 -5.71 9.83
C PRO A 150 -7.63 -6.36 8.67
N LEU A 151 -6.87 -6.98 7.77
CA LEU A 151 -7.32 -7.91 6.74
C LEU A 151 -7.28 -9.32 7.33
N SER A 152 -8.44 -9.97 7.33
CA SER A 152 -8.64 -11.33 7.85
C SER A 152 -9.51 -12.11 6.88
N LEU A 153 -9.32 -13.44 6.85
CA LEU A 153 -10.23 -14.36 6.15
C LEU A 153 -11.46 -14.70 7.00
N LEU A 154 -11.44 -14.36 8.29
CA LEU A 154 -12.53 -14.66 9.22
C LEU A 154 -13.51 -13.49 9.31
N LYS A 155 -14.79 -13.82 9.56
CA LYS A 155 -15.80 -12.81 9.87
C LYS A 155 -15.38 -12.03 11.12
N PRO A 156 -15.38 -10.68 11.07
CA PRO A 156 -14.89 -9.87 12.17
C PRO A 156 -15.71 -10.10 13.44
N LYS A 157 -15.01 -10.28 14.56
CA LYS A 157 -15.59 -10.34 15.90
C LYS A 157 -15.47 -8.98 16.58
N LEU A 158 -16.22 -8.77 17.67
CA LEU A 158 -16.17 -7.53 18.45
C LEU A 158 -14.73 -7.21 18.92
N GLU A 159 -13.95 -8.25 19.21
CA GLU A 159 -12.55 -8.16 19.64
C GLU A 159 -11.63 -7.49 18.59
N ASP A 160 -11.94 -7.64 17.30
CA ASP A 160 -11.16 -7.04 16.20
C ASP A 160 -11.29 -5.50 16.16
N PHE A 161 -12.27 -4.93 16.87
CA PHE A 161 -12.48 -3.49 17.00
C PHE A 161 -11.69 -2.87 18.17
N ALA A 162 -11.12 -3.68 19.07
CA ALA A 162 -10.34 -3.18 20.21
C ALA A 162 -9.19 -2.21 19.83
N PRO A 163 -8.45 -2.40 18.71
CA PRO A 163 -7.41 -1.46 18.29
C PRO A 163 -7.97 -0.08 17.93
N ILE A 164 -9.18 -0.01 17.37
CA ILE A 164 -9.85 1.24 17.01
C ILE A 164 -10.27 1.97 18.28
N ILE A 165 -10.90 1.27 19.21
CA ILE A 165 -11.34 1.82 20.50
C ILE A 165 -10.12 2.43 21.20
N LYS A 166 -9.01 1.70 21.27
CA LYS A 166 -7.75 2.19 21.82
C LYS A 166 -7.20 3.42 21.09
N ARG A 167 -7.39 3.52 19.77
CA ARG A 167 -6.95 4.69 18.97
C ARG A 167 -7.83 5.91 19.20
N ILE A 168 -9.14 5.71 19.39
CA ILE A 168 -10.10 6.74 19.79
C ILE A 168 -9.73 7.23 21.20
N ASP A 169 -9.55 6.32 22.16
CA ASP A 169 -9.16 6.64 23.53
C ASP A 169 -7.85 7.45 23.57
N ARG A 170 -6.83 7.03 22.81
CA ARG A 170 -5.56 7.79 22.70
C ARG A 170 -5.75 9.19 22.15
N ARG A 171 -6.62 9.38 21.16
CA ARG A 171 -6.90 10.71 20.58
C ARG A 171 -7.67 11.59 21.55
N LEU A 172 -8.51 11.01 22.39
CA LEU A 172 -9.26 11.74 23.42
C LEU A 172 -8.37 12.06 24.64
N ALA A 173 -7.51 11.13 25.07
CA ALA A 173 -6.73 11.25 26.30
C ALA A 173 -5.81 12.49 26.38
N GLY A 174 -5.32 13.00 25.25
CA GLY A 174 -4.37 14.12 25.23
C GLY A 174 -4.98 15.52 25.36
N CYS A 175 -6.20 15.72 24.86
CA CYS A 175 -6.82 17.05 24.80
C CYS A 175 -8.10 17.16 25.63
N PHE A 176 -8.75 16.03 25.96
CA PHE A 176 -10.08 16.07 26.54
C PHE A 176 -10.14 16.76 27.91
N THR A 177 -9.11 16.65 28.75
CA THR A 177 -9.13 17.23 30.10
C THR A 177 -9.07 18.76 30.12
N SER A 178 -8.48 19.38 29.10
CA SER A 178 -8.21 20.83 29.05
C SER A 178 -9.22 21.61 28.21
N LEU A 179 -10.24 20.94 27.65
CA LEU A 179 -11.21 21.53 26.73
C LEU A 179 -12.50 21.94 27.43
N SER A 180 -13.13 23.00 26.89
CA SER A 180 -14.48 23.40 27.28
C SER A 180 -15.51 22.33 26.90
N TYR A 181 -16.73 22.42 27.43
CA TYR A 181 -17.79 21.47 27.09
C TYR A 181 -18.14 21.48 25.60
N GLY A 182 -18.17 22.66 24.97
CA GLY A 182 -18.41 22.80 23.53
C GLY A 182 -17.29 22.15 22.70
N ASP A 183 -16.04 22.42 23.05
CA ASP A 183 -14.89 21.87 22.31
C ASP A 183 -14.75 20.35 22.49
N LYS A 184 -15.13 19.82 23.66
CA LYS A 184 -15.22 18.37 23.90
C LYS A 184 -16.25 17.73 22.98
N LEU A 185 -17.43 18.33 22.83
CA LEU A 185 -18.47 17.83 21.94
C LEU A 185 -17.98 17.85 20.48
N THR A 186 -17.37 18.94 20.04
CA THR A 186 -16.79 19.06 18.70
C THR A 186 -15.67 18.05 18.45
N LEU A 187 -14.80 17.83 19.44
CA LEU A 187 -13.72 16.83 19.36
C LEU A 187 -14.29 15.40 19.26
N ILE A 188 -15.27 15.06 20.11
CA ILE A 188 -15.95 13.76 20.05
C ILE A 188 -16.59 13.59 18.68
N GLN A 189 -17.37 14.57 18.20
CA GLN A 189 -18.01 14.49 16.89
C GLN A 189 -16.99 14.32 15.77
N SER A 190 -15.89 15.08 15.76
CA SER A 190 -14.84 14.97 14.75
C SER A 190 -14.19 13.58 14.73
N VAL A 191 -13.88 13.01 15.90
CA VAL A 191 -13.22 11.70 16.03
C VAL A 191 -14.18 10.56 15.70
N PHE A 192 -15.42 10.61 16.21
CA PHE A 192 -16.43 9.56 16.00
C PHE A 192 -17.12 9.62 14.64
N THR A 193 -17.11 10.75 13.93
CA THR A 193 -17.61 10.80 12.55
C THR A 193 -16.57 10.31 11.55
N SER A 194 -15.28 10.55 11.78
CA SER A 194 -14.24 10.22 10.80
C SER A 194 -13.70 8.78 10.91
N LEU A 195 -13.39 8.29 12.11
CA LEU A 195 -12.75 6.98 12.30
C LEU A 195 -13.69 5.78 12.03
N PRO A 196 -14.90 5.73 12.62
CA PRO A 196 -15.86 4.67 12.31
C PRO A 196 -16.28 4.66 10.84
N THR A 197 -16.52 5.84 10.24
CA THR A 197 -16.91 5.94 8.83
C THR A 197 -15.85 5.37 7.91
N PHE A 198 -14.57 5.72 8.12
CA PHE A 198 -13.45 5.14 7.36
C PHE A 198 -13.35 3.62 7.50
N PHE A 199 -13.56 3.10 8.73
CA PHE A 199 -13.48 1.66 9.00
C PHE A 199 -14.65 0.87 8.40
N MET A 200 -15.84 1.48 8.35
CA MET A 200 -17.03 0.87 7.78
C MET A 200 -17.05 0.97 6.25
N SER A 201 -16.63 2.08 5.65
CA SER A 201 -16.63 2.28 4.19
C SER A 201 -15.62 1.41 3.45
N THR A 202 -14.52 1.04 4.11
CA THR A 202 -13.43 0.25 3.50
C THR A 202 -13.63 -1.27 3.67
N ARG A 203 -14.75 -1.70 4.27
CA ARG A 203 -15.07 -3.12 4.54
C ARG A 203 -16.34 -3.64 3.86
N ALA A 204 -16.90 -2.88 2.92
CA ALA A 204 -18.04 -3.31 2.10
C ALA A 204 -17.62 -4.29 1.01
#